data_AF-A0A419SYG6-F1
#
_entry.id   AF-A0A419SYG6-F1
#
_cell.length_a   1.000
_cell.length_b   1.000
_cell.length_c   1.000
_cell.angle_alpha   90.00
_cell.angle_beta   90.00
_cell.angle_gamma   90.00
#
_symmetry.space_group_name_H-M   'P 1'
#
loop_
_entity.id
_entity.type
_entity.pdbx_description
1 polymer ?
#
loop_
_entity_poly.entity_id
_entity_poly.type
_entity_poly.pdbx_seq_one_letter_code
_entity_poly.pdbx_strand_id
1 'polypeptide(L)'
;MQMYEATKEVAYQEFVLNHIAGLKTLEGTAGILPMQDYLAYFFAYGQTDNEEYRQEIDSAMDLNEWTLDFMPFVTAYETSYNSKEHYNEIAAMFRNKESFTGTELVALIETINQMSEEIYEYYRELRDLFKVIVKEKMKNLPDSPEILEIGYSILKACNIGVLQKERYSNFGELVWKTIAGNNNNTCVGLESMINAQYTILRKQEV
;
A
#
# COMPACT_ATOMS: atom_id res chain seq x y z
N MET A 1 -0.73 -9.84 1.62
CA MET A 1 -0.52 -9.76 0.16
C MET A 1 0.92 -9.51 -0.23
N GLN A 2 1.57 -8.43 0.25
CA GLN A 2 2.91 -8.05 -0.22
C GLN A 2 3.99 -9.11 0.06
N MET A 3 3.90 -9.87 1.16
CA MET A 3 4.81 -11.00 1.39
C MET A 3 4.67 -12.09 0.33
N TYR A 4 3.44 -12.38 -0.14
CA TYR A 4 3.24 -13.29 -1.27
C TYR A 4 3.82 -12.69 -2.55
N GLU A 5 3.63 -11.40 -2.81
CA GLU A 5 4.24 -10.73 -3.96
C GLU A 5 5.77 -10.88 -3.96
N ALA A 6 6.39 -10.66 -2.79
CA ALA A 6 7.83 -10.71 -2.58
C ALA A 6 8.41 -12.12 -2.65
N THR A 7 7.75 -13.12 -2.07
CA THR A 7 8.31 -14.48 -1.88
C THR A 7 7.78 -15.51 -2.88
N LYS A 8 6.56 -15.31 -3.38
CA LYS A 8 5.73 -16.29 -4.10
C LYS A 8 5.40 -17.55 -3.27
N GLU A 9 5.52 -17.47 -1.95
CA GLU A 9 5.16 -18.59 -1.05
C GLU A 9 3.65 -18.68 -0.86
N VAL A 10 3.08 -19.83 -1.23
CA VAL A 10 1.63 -20.11 -1.21
C VAL A 10 1.01 -19.94 0.17
N ALA A 11 1.76 -20.16 1.25
CA ALA A 11 1.28 -19.96 2.62
C ALA A 11 0.76 -18.52 2.86
N TYR A 12 1.40 -17.51 2.28
CA TYR A 12 0.93 -16.12 2.39
C TYR A 12 -0.33 -15.86 1.55
N GLN A 13 -0.49 -16.55 0.42
CA GLN A 13 -1.70 -16.48 -0.39
C GLN A 13 -2.88 -17.12 0.35
N GLU A 14 -2.70 -18.36 0.83
CA GLU A 14 -3.71 -19.09 1.61
C GLU A 14 -4.12 -18.32 2.86
N PHE A 15 -3.17 -17.70 3.57
CA PHE A 15 -3.47 -16.87 4.73
C PHE A 15 -4.44 -15.73 4.38
N VAL A 16 -4.20 -15.00 3.29
CA VAL A 16 -5.08 -13.89 2.87
C VAL A 16 -6.46 -14.42 2.48
N LEU A 17 -6.54 -15.48 1.67
CA LEU A 17 -7.81 -16.04 1.23
C LEU A 17 -8.64 -16.57 2.40
N ASN A 18 -8.02 -17.28 3.34
CA ASN A 18 -8.67 -17.80 4.54
C ASN A 18 -9.12 -16.67 5.48
N HIS A 19 -8.34 -15.59 5.59
CA HIS A 19 -8.72 -14.43 6.39
C HIS A 19 -10.00 -13.78 5.85
N ILE A 20 -10.06 -13.50 4.54
CA ILE A 20 -11.23 -12.90 3.90
C ILE A 20 -12.44 -13.84 3.96
N ALA A 21 -12.25 -15.14 3.71
CA ALA A 21 -13.33 -16.13 3.81
C ALA A 21 -13.87 -16.28 5.24
N GLY A 22 -12.98 -16.23 6.25
CA GLY A 22 -13.35 -16.35 7.65
C GLY A 22 -14.26 -15.22 8.15
N LEU A 23 -14.07 -14.00 7.65
CA LEU A 23 -14.91 -12.84 7.99
C LEU A 23 -16.40 -13.03 7.62
N LYS A 24 -16.68 -13.85 6.60
CA LYS A 24 -18.05 -14.19 6.18
C LYS A 24 -18.76 -15.17 7.14
N THR A 25 -18.02 -15.92 7.95
CA THR A 25 -18.55 -17.06 8.73
C THR A 25 -18.96 -16.74 10.17
N LEU A 26 -18.63 -15.54 10.69
CA LEU A 26 -19.03 -15.12 12.03
C LEU A 26 -20.48 -14.61 12.01
N GLU A 27 -21.40 -15.52 12.34
CA GLU A 27 -22.84 -15.27 12.51
C GLU A 27 -23.12 -14.05 13.42
N GLY A 28 -23.75 -13.01 12.85
CA GLY A 28 -24.41 -11.92 13.60
C GLY A 28 -23.78 -10.53 13.46
N THR A 29 -22.50 -10.45 13.10
CA THR A 29 -21.82 -9.20 12.74
C THR A 29 -20.85 -9.51 11.61
N ALA A 30 -21.21 -9.16 10.37
CA ALA A 30 -20.29 -9.26 9.25
C ALA A 30 -19.03 -8.45 9.60
N GLY A 31 -17.91 -9.14 9.78
CA GLY A 31 -16.63 -8.48 9.98
C GLY A 31 -16.25 -7.80 8.68
N ILE A 32 -16.47 -6.50 8.57
CA ILE A 32 -16.03 -5.73 7.41
C ILE A 32 -14.52 -5.54 7.55
N LEU A 33 -13.76 -5.81 6.48
CA LEU A 33 -12.33 -5.47 6.45
C LEU A 33 -12.15 -3.98 6.78
N PRO A 34 -11.07 -3.58 7.44
CA PRO A 34 -10.68 -2.18 7.44
C PRO A 34 -10.48 -1.69 5.99
N MET A 35 -10.88 -0.46 5.66
CA MET A 35 -10.80 0.08 4.28
C MET A 35 -9.40 -0.04 3.67
N GLN A 36 -8.35 0.15 4.48
CA GLN A 36 -6.95 0.00 4.09
C GLN A 36 -6.60 -1.41 3.55
N ASP A 37 -7.39 -2.42 3.89
CA ASP A 37 -7.20 -3.81 3.48
C ASP A 37 -8.10 -4.22 2.31
N TYR A 38 -8.95 -3.33 1.77
CA TYR A 38 -9.88 -3.69 0.69
C TYR A 38 -9.20 -4.07 -0.63
N LEU A 39 -7.93 -3.68 -0.83
CA LEU A 39 -7.12 -4.20 -1.94
C LEU A 39 -7.00 -5.73 -1.90
N ALA A 40 -7.24 -6.36 -0.75
CA ALA A 40 -7.30 -7.81 -0.61
C ALA A 40 -8.45 -8.46 -1.40
N TYR A 41 -9.54 -7.73 -1.69
CA TYR A 41 -10.58 -8.22 -2.58
C TYR A 41 -10.09 -8.35 -4.02
N PHE A 42 -9.36 -7.35 -4.54
CA PHE A 42 -8.73 -7.43 -5.87
C PHE A 42 -7.77 -8.61 -5.96
N PHE A 43 -6.96 -8.81 -4.91
CA PHE A 43 -6.08 -9.95 -4.81
C PHE A 43 -6.85 -11.27 -4.84
N ALA A 44 -7.88 -11.41 -4.00
CA ALA A 44 -8.68 -12.63 -3.92
C ALA A 44 -9.39 -12.94 -5.25
N TYR A 45 -9.98 -11.93 -5.88
CA TYR A 45 -10.57 -12.05 -7.21
C TYR A 45 -9.53 -12.53 -8.23
N GLY A 46 -8.38 -11.85 -8.32
CA GLY A 46 -7.32 -12.22 -9.26
C GLY A 46 -6.69 -13.60 -9.00
N GLN A 47 -6.79 -14.15 -7.78
CA GLN A 47 -6.32 -15.50 -7.46
C GLN A 47 -7.36 -16.60 -7.72
N THR A 48 -8.65 -16.28 -7.73
CA THR A 48 -9.73 -17.29 -7.68
C THR A 48 -10.75 -17.20 -8.81
N ASP A 49 -10.84 -16.06 -9.49
CA ASP A 49 -11.89 -15.73 -10.48
C ASP A 49 -13.31 -15.87 -9.89
N ASN A 50 -13.44 -15.74 -8.56
CA ASN A 50 -14.73 -15.83 -7.88
C ASN A 50 -15.46 -14.48 -7.90
N GLU A 51 -16.56 -14.43 -8.65
CA GLU A 51 -17.39 -13.24 -8.86
C GLU A 51 -17.93 -12.61 -7.56
N GLU A 52 -18.01 -13.36 -6.46
CA GLU A 52 -18.36 -12.76 -5.17
C GLU A 52 -17.36 -11.67 -4.76
N TYR A 53 -16.06 -11.87 -4.99
CA TYR A 53 -15.06 -10.85 -4.68
C TYR A 53 -15.20 -9.64 -5.61
N ARG A 54 -15.67 -9.84 -6.84
CA ARG A 54 -15.97 -8.72 -7.74
C ARG A 54 -17.15 -7.90 -7.21
N GLN A 55 -18.21 -8.55 -6.74
CA GLN A 55 -19.36 -7.88 -6.13
C GLN A 55 -18.97 -7.10 -4.86
N GLU A 56 -18.06 -7.63 -4.05
CA GLU A 56 -17.53 -6.91 -2.89
C GLU A 56 -16.72 -5.67 -3.30
N ILE A 57 -15.94 -5.74 -4.39
CA ILE A 57 -15.22 -4.58 -4.93
C ILE A 57 -16.20 -3.50 -5.38
N ASP A 58 -17.21 -3.85 -6.17
CA ASP A 58 -18.19 -2.89 -6.66
C ASP A 58 -18.98 -2.29 -5.48
N SER A 59 -19.40 -3.11 -4.52
CA SER A 59 -20.11 -2.65 -3.30
C SER A 59 -19.25 -1.74 -2.43
N ALA A 60 -17.96 -2.04 -2.31
CA ALA A 60 -17.03 -1.20 -1.56
C ALA A 60 -16.86 0.17 -2.21
N MET A 61 -16.83 0.25 -3.54
CA MET A 61 -16.77 1.52 -4.26
C MET A 61 -18.04 2.36 -4.07
N ASP A 62 -19.22 1.72 -4.11
CA ASP A 62 -20.51 2.42 -4.04
C ASP A 62 -20.90 2.91 -2.64
N LEU A 63 -20.51 2.16 -1.59
CA LEU A 63 -20.99 2.39 -0.23
C LEU A 63 -20.07 3.25 0.64
N ASN A 64 -18.79 3.40 0.28
CA ASN A 64 -17.79 4.03 1.15
C ASN A 64 -17.47 5.47 0.73
N GLU A 65 -17.33 6.34 1.71
CA GLU A 65 -16.85 7.70 1.48
C GLU A 65 -15.36 7.69 1.06
N TRP A 66 -15.02 8.60 0.15
CA TRP A 66 -13.65 8.76 -0.33
C TRP A 66 -12.78 9.44 0.72
N THR A 67 -12.05 8.62 1.48
CA THR A 67 -11.04 9.04 2.44
C THR A 67 -9.63 8.74 1.92
N LEU A 68 -8.59 9.34 2.51
CA LEU A 68 -7.21 9.11 2.07
C LEU A 68 -6.80 7.65 2.21
N ASP A 69 -7.18 7.00 3.31
CA ASP A 69 -6.87 5.58 3.55
C ASP A 69 -7.59 4.65 2.56
N PHE A 70 -8.65 5.14 1.92
CA PHE A 70 -9.40 4.43 0.88
C PHE A 70 -8.88 4.70 -0.54
N MET A 71 -8.07 5.74 -0.76
CA MET A 71 -7.56 6.13 -2.08
C MET A 71 -6.79 5.02 -2.83
N PRO A 72 -5.98 4.15 -2.18
CA PRO A 72 -5.36 3.03 -2.87
C PRO A 72 -6.40 2.12 -3.54
N PHE A 73 -7.49 1.81 -2.85
CA PHE A 73 -8.59 1.01 -3.40
C PHE A 73 -9.29 1.73 -4.54
N VAL A 74 -9.70 2.99 -4.33
CA VAL A 74 -10.38 3.80 -5.36
C VAL A 74 -9.52 3.87 -6.63
N THR A 75 -8.22 4.07 -6.47
CA THR A 75 -7.28 4.11 -7.60
C THR A 75 -7.20 2.77 -8.32
N ALA A 76 -7.13 1.65 -7.60
CA ALA A 76 -7.14 0.32 -8.21
C ALA A 76 -8.44 0.05 -9.00
N TYR A 77 -9.58 0.47 -8.44
CA TYR A 77 -10.88 0.39 -9.11
C TYR A 77 -10.92 1.21 -10.40
N GLU A 78 -10.57 2.49 -10.32
CA GLU A 78 -10.52 3.41 -11.46
C GLU A 78 -9.58 2.90 -12.57
N THR A 79 -8.41 2.37 -12.16
CA THR A 79 -7.42 1.82 -13.08
C THR A 79 -7.92 0.57 -13.81
N SER A 80 -8.64 -0.30 -13.09
CA SER A 80 -9.03 -1.62 -13.59
C SER A 80 -10.36 -1.60 -14.34
N TYR A 81 -11.31 -0.76 -13.92
CA TYR A 81 -12.72 -0.90 -14.33
C TYR A 81 -13.36 0.38 -14.87
N ASN A 82 -12.88 1.56 -14.47
CA ASN A 82 -13.57 2.82 -14.78
C ASN A 82 -12.75 3.79 -15.65
N SER A 83 -11.87 3.25 -16.49
CA SER A 83 -11.10 4.02 -17.48
C SER A 83 -10.34 5.24 -16.92
N LYS A 84 -10.06 5.25 -15.61
CA LYS A 84 -9.27 6.28 -14.91
C LYS A 84 -9.94 7.67 -14.94
N GLU A 85 -11.26 7.73 -15.06
CA GLU A 85 -12.02 8.98 -15.20
C GLU A 85 -11.85 9.92 -14.00
N HIS A 86 -11.59 9.38 -12.80
CA HIS A 86 -11.50 10.17 -11.56
C HIS A 86 -10.08 10.38 -11.02
N TYR A 87 -9.05 10.21 -11.85
CA TYR A 87 -7.66 10.42 -11.40
C TYR A 87 -7.40 11.85 -10.91
N ASN A 88 -8.10 12.86 -11.46
CA ASN A 88 -7.96 14.24 -11.00
C ASN A 88 -8.51 14.45 -9.59
N GLU A 89 -9.64 13.84 -9.24
CA GLU A 89 -10.19 13.88 -7.88
C GLU A 89 -9.26 13.15 -6.90
N ILE A 90 -8.78 11.97 -7.27
CA ILE A 90 -7.80 11.20 -6.47
C ILE A 90 -6.56 12.07 -6.20
N ALA A 91 -6.00 12.71 -7.24
CA ALA A 91 -4.83 13.57 -7.08
C ALA A 91 -5.14 14.80 -6.20
N ALA A 92 -6.32 15.41 -6.35
CA ALA A 92 -6.75 16.56 -5.58
C ALA A 92 -6.87 16.26 -4.08
N MET A 93 -7.30 15.05 -3.70
CA MET A 93 -7.38 14.61 -2.29
C MET A 93 -6.04 14.73 -1.57
N PHE A 94 -4.94 14.37 -2.25
CA PHE A 94 -3.60 14.48 -1.70
C PHE A 94 -3.02 15.89 -1.84
N ARG A 95 -3.18 16.55 -2.98
CA ARG A 95 -2.64 17.90 -3.25
C ARG A 95 -3.11 18.93 -2.24
N ASN A 96 -4.37 18.85 -1.80
CA ASN A 96 -4.99 19.88 -0.97
C ASN A 96 -4.58 19.80 0.52
N LYS A 97 -3.68 18.89 0.88
CA LYS A 97 -3.16 18.77 2.24
C LYS A 97 -1.96 19.68 2.49
N GLU A 98 -1.98 20.35 3.64
CA GLU A 98 -0.84 21.14 4.11
C GLU A 98 0.28 20.27 4.71
N SER A 99 -0.08 19.15 5.35
CA SER A 99 0.87 18.23 5.97
C SER A 99 0.34 16.80 5.92
N PHE A 100 1.25 15.83 6.09
CA PHE A 100 0.96 14.41 6.00
C PHE A 100 1.38 13.72 7.30
N THR A 101 0.56 12.84 7.82
CA THR A 101 0.96 11.83 8.82
C THR A 101 1.78 10.70 8.16
N GLY A 102 2.36 9.82 8.97
CA GLY A 102 2.96 8.57 8.50
C GLY A 102 1.96 7.72 7.70
N THR A 103 0.77 7.49 8.23
CA THR A 103 -0.27 6.68 7.57
C THR A 103 -0.70 7.28 6.22
N GLU A 104 -0.86 8.60 6.16
CA GLU A 104 -1.21 9.28 4.90
C GLU A 104 -0.09 9.21 3.86
N LEU A 105 1.18 9.14 4.29
CA LEU A 105 2.31 8.88 3.40
C LEU A 105 2.25 7.46 2.82
N VAL A 106 1.87 6.48 3.65
CA VAL A 106 1.63 5.09 3.21
C VAL A 106 0.50 5.05 2.19
N ALA A 107 -0.63 5.70 2.48
CA ALA A 107 -1.76 5.78 1.56
C ALA A 107 -1.37 6.45 0.24
N LEU A 108 -0.56 7.51 0.27
CA LEU A 108 -0.07 8.18 -0.94
C LEU A 108 0.78 7.25 -1.81
N ILE A 109 1.75 6.53 -1.23
CA ILE A 109 2.59 5.63 -2.05
C ILE A 109 1.82 4.42 -2.56
N GLU A 110 0.87 3.88 -1.79
CA GLU A 110 0.00 2.81 -2.24
C GLU A 110 -0.93 3.27 -3.36
N THR A 111 -1.45 4.50 -3.28
CA THR A 111 -2.21 5.13 -4.37
C THR A 111 -1.36 5.21 -5.63
N ILE A 112 -0.16 5.79 -5.55
CA ILE A 112 0.78 5.89 -6.69
C ILE A 112 1.07 4.50 -7.29
N ASN A 113 1.21 3.47 -6.45
CA ASN A 113 1.44 2.09 -6.91
C ASN A 113 0.27 1.50 -7.72
N GLN A 114 -0.97 1.92 -7.45
CA GLN A 114 -2.13 1.44 -8.20
C GLN A 114 -2.37 2.25 -9.48
N MET A 115 -1.75 3.43 -9.63
CA MET A 115 -1.95 4.26 -10.81
C MET A 115 -1.28 3.66 -12.05
N SER A 116 -2.02 3.60 -13.14
CA SER A 116 -1.46 3.42 -14.48
C SER A 116 -0.71 4.66 -14.98
N GLU A 117 0.43 4.44 -15.65
CA GLU A 117 1.22 5.50 -16.30
C GLU A 117 0.58 6.07 -17.58
N GLU A 118 -0.54 5.50 -18.07
CA GLU A 118 -1.25 5.99 -19.27
C GLU A 118 -1.76 7.43 -19.09
N ILE A 119 -2.19 7.78 -17.88
CA ILE A 119 -2.56 9.15 -17.51
C ILE A 119 -1.44 9.73 -16.65
N TYR A 120 -0.34 9.99 -17.33
CA TYR A 120 0.94 10.30 -16.68
C TYR A 120 0.93 11.62 -15.88
N GLU A 121 0.04 12.56 -16.18
CA GLU A 121 0.03 13.87 -15.51
C GLU A 121 -0.25 13.76 -14.01
N TYR A 122 -1.29 13.04 -13.62
CA TYR A 122 -1.66 12.85 -12.21
C TYR A 122 -0.68 11.95 -11.47
N TYR A 123 -0.19 10.91 -12.15
CA TYR A 123 0.89 10.07 -11.62
C TYR A 123 2.15 10.89 -11.32
N ARG A 124 2.58 11.74 -12.27
CA ARG A 124 3.74 12.63 -12.08
C ARG A 124 3.52 13.60 -10.93
N GLU A 125 2.33 14.20 -10.84
CA GLU A 125 1.97 15.14 -9.77
C GLU A 125 2.13 14.49 -8.38
N LEU A 126 1.50 13.33 -8.17
CA LEU A 126 1.58 12.62 -6.89
C LEU A 126 2.99 12.12 -6.58
N ARG A 127 3.73 11.66 -7.59
CA ARG A 127 5.14 11.27 -7.45
C ARG A 127 6.01 12.43 -6.99
N ASP A 128 5.80 13.63 -7.54
CA ASP A 128 6.58 14.81 -7.21
C ASP A 128 6.19 15.35 -5.81
N LEU A 129 4.90 15.31 -5.46
CA LEU A 129 4.41 15.56 -4.10
C LEU A 129 5.03 14.61 -3.06
N PHE A 130 5.00 13.31 -3.32
CA PHE A 130 5.59 12.28 -2.46
C PHE A 130 7.08 12.56 -2.18
N LYS A 131 7.85 12.91 -3.22
CA LYS A 131 9.28 13.27 -3.09
C LYS A 131 9.52 14.45 -2.16
N VAL A 132 8.65 15.46 -2.19
CA VAL A 132 8.76 16.64 -1.31
C VAL A 132 8.51 16.23 0.14
N ILE A 133 7.43 15.48 0.39
CA ILE A 133 7.04 15.04 1.74
C ILE A 133 8.11 14.13 2.35
N VAL A 134 8.63 13.16 1.59
CA VAL A 134 9.69 12.24 2.07
C VAL A 134 10.94 13.02 2.46
N LYS A 135 11.38 13.99 1.65
CA LYS A 135 12.55 14.82 1.97
C LYS A 135 12.38 15.60 3.27
N GLU A 136 11.17 16.07 3.55
CA GLU A 136 10.88 16.78 4.80
C GLU A 136 10.91 15.83 6.00
N LYS A 137 10.15 14.73 5.92
CA LYS A 137 10.04 13.75 7.01
C LYS A 137 11.38 13.10 7.36
N MET A 138 12.26 12.90 6.37
CA MET A 138 13.60 12.33 6.57
C MET A 138 14.51 13.19 7.46
N LYS A 139 14.26 14.49 7.60
CA LYS A 139 15.08 15.37 8.46
C LYS A 139 15.05 14.97 9.93
N ASN A 140 13.99 14.28 10.35
CA ASN A 140 13.78 13.86 11.74
C ASN A 140 14.10 12.37 11.96
N LEU A 141 14.64 11.65 10.97
CA LEU A 141 15.08 10.27 11.14
C LEU A 141 16.46 10.20 11.81
N PRO A 142 16.72 9.20 12.68
CA PRO A 142 15.85 8.06 13.02
C PRO A 142 14.85 8.33 14.16
N ASP A 143 14.84 9.52 14.76
CA ASP A 143 14.08 9.81 15.99
C ASP A 143 12.57 10.03 15.78
N SER A 144 12.09 9.95 14.54
CA SER A 144 10.68 10.13 14.21
C SER A 144 9.79 9.04 14.82
N PRO A 145 8.65 9.37 15.44
CA PRO A 145 7.67 8.37 15.86
C PRO A 145 7.02 7.64 14.67
N GLU A 146 7.11 8.19 13.46
CA GLU A 146 6.55 7.63 12.21
C GLU A 146 7.62 6.86 11.40
N ILE A 147 8.68 6.39 12.06
CA ILE A 147 9.83 5.76 11.40
C ILE A 147 9.43 4.54 10.56
N LEU A 148 8.43 3.77 10.99
CA LEU A 148 7.96 2.58 10.27
C LEU A 148 7.27 2.97 8.96
N GLU A 149 6.35 3.93 9.01
CA GLU A 149 5.61 4.43 7.85
C GLU A 149 6.55 5.09 6.84
N ILE A 150 7.50 5.90 7.32
CA ILE A 150 8.50 6.54 6.47
C ILE A 150 9.40 5.47 5.84
N GLY A 151 9.90 4.51 6.63
CA GLY A 151 10.76 3.43 6.15
C GLY A 151 10.08 2.56 5.10
N TYR A 152 8.84 2.13 5.37
CA TYR A 152 8.00 1.42 4.42
C TYR A 152 7.85 2.20 3.12
N SER A 153 7.42 3.45 3.22
CA SER A 153 7.10 4.27 2.05
C SER A 153 8.33 4.51 1.18
N ILE A 154 9.50 4.70 1.80
CA ILE A 154 10.78 4.81 1.07
C ILE A 154 11.12 3.50 0.35
N LEU A 155 11.02 2.35 1.01
CA LEU A 155 11.32 1.05 0.37
C LEU A 155 10.37 0.77 -0.80
N LYS A 156 9.06 0.92 -0.59
CA LYS A 156 8.04 0.74 -1.63
C LYS A 156 8.32 1.67 -2.81
N ALA A 157 8.58 2.95 -2.54
CA ALA A 157 8.88 3.93 -3.59
C ALA A 157 10.16 3.64 -4.36
N CYS A 158 11.19 3.05 -3.73
CA CYS A 158 12.37 2.59 -4.45
C CYS A 158 12.03 1.40 -5.36
N ASN A 159 11.28 0.41 -4.85
CA ASN A 159 10.94 -0.80 -5.59
C ASN A 159 10.10 -0.54 -6.85
N ILE A 160 9.26 0.50 -6.81
CA ILE A 160 8.39 0.89 -7.94
C ILE A 160 8.94 2.05 -8.79
N GLY A 161 10.19 2.48 -8.53
CA GLY A 161 10.85 3.52 -9.34
C GLY A 161 10.40 4.96 -9.09
N VAL A 162 9.57 5.22 -8.07
CA VAL A 162 9.17 6.57 -7.64
C VAL A 162 10.36 7.33 -7.05
N LEU A 163 11.22 6.65 -6.27
CA LEU A 163 12.47 7.17 -5.72
C LEU A 163 13.69 6.46 -6.32
N GLN A 164 14.81 7.19 -6.40
CA GLN A 164 16.09 6.63 -6.82
C GLN A 164 16.65 5.72 -5.72
N LYS A 165 16.79 4.44 -6.02
CA LYS A 165 17.23 3.41 -5.08
C LYS A 165 18.55 3.77 -4.40
N GLU A 166 19.55 4.22 -5.16
CA GLU A 166 20.91 4.50 -4.68
C GLU A 166 20.94 5.62 -3.63
N ARG A 167 19.96 6.53 -3.70
CA ARG A 167 19.89 7.69 -2.82
C ARG A 167 19.04 7.42 -1.57
N TYR A 168 18.03 6.58 -1.67
CA TYR A 168 16.98 6.48 -0.65
C TYR A 168 16.91 5.10 0.04
N SER A 169 17.31 4.01 -0.60
CA SER A 169 17.15 2.65 -0.06
C SER A 169 17.77 2.45 1.32
N ASN A 170 18.97 2.99 1.56
CA ASN A 170 19.68 2.88 2.84
C ASN A 170 18.84 3.30 4.06
N PHE A 171 17.94 4.27 3.89
CA PHE A 171 17.04 4.70 4.97
C PHE A 171 15.98 3.64 5.28
N GLY A 172 15.36 3.09 4.24
CA GLY A 172 14.43 1.98 4.37
C GLY A 172 15.07 0.74 4.99
N GLU A 173 16.30 0.42 4.58
CA GLU A 173 17.06 -0.69 5.16
C GLU A 173 17.40 -0.49 6.63
N LEU A 174 17.71 0.75 7.04
CA LEU A 174 17.99 1.07 8.43
C LEU A 174 16.77 0.76 9.31
N VAL A 175 15.57 1.12 8.84
CA VAL A 175 14.31 0.81 9.53
C VAL A 175 14.10 -0.70 9.61
N TRP A 176 14.27 -1.42 8.50
CA TRP A 176 14.17 -2.88 8.49
C TRP A 176 15.13 -3.55 9.50
N LYS A 177 16.41 -3.15 9.52
CA LYS A 177 17.41 -3.71 10.45
C LYS A 177 17.03 -3.50 11.91
N THR A 178 16.41 -2.37 12.23
CA THR A 178 15.90 -2.07 13.57
C THR A 178 14.78 -3.02 13.98
N ILE A 179 13.86 -3.33 13.06
CA ILE A 179 12.73 -4.25 13.32
C ILE A 179 13.19 -5.71 13.37
N ALA A 180 14.03 -6.14 12.43
CA ALA A 180 14.53 -7.51 12.34
C ALA A 180 15.36 -7.93 13.57
N GLY A 181 15.95 -6.96 14.29
CA GLY A 181 16.65 -7.20 15.54
C GLY A 181 15.75 -7.44 16.75
N ASN A 182 14.45 -7.11 16.65
CA ASN A 182 13.47 -7.27 17.73
C ASN A 182 12.78 -8.64 17.60
N ASN A 183 13.24 -9.63 18.36
CA ASN A 183 12.75 -11.02 18.37
C ASN A 183 11.34 -11.24 18.97
N ASN A 184 10.40 -10.32 18.76
CA ASN A 184 9.01 -10.57 19.12
C ASN A 184 8.33 -11.22 17.92
N ASN A 185 8.06 -12.51 18.04
CA ASN A 185 7.69 -13.45 16.98
C ASN A 185 6.28 -13.24 16.37
N THR A 186 5.87 -11.98 16.19
CA THR A 186 4.66 -11.56 15.49
C THR A 186 4.97 -10.23 14.83
N CYS A 187 5.37 -10.30 13.56
CA CYS A 187 5.58 -9.13 12.73
C CYS A 187 4.21 -8.49 12.47
N VAL A 188 3.88 -7.39 13.15
CA VAL A 188 2.59 -6.69 13.03
C VAL A 188 2.48 -6.08 11.62
N GLY A 189 1.26 -5.88 11.10
CA GLY A 189 0.97 -5.59 9.68
C GLY A 189 2.03 -4.77 8.90
N LEU A 190 2.38 -3.57 9.38
CA LEU A 190 3.36 -2.69 8.73
C LEU A 190 4.80 -3.23 8.73
N GLU A 191 5.23 -3.91 9.80
CA GLU A 191 6.53 -4.57 9.85
C GLU A 191 6.64 -5.68 8.80
N SER A 192 5.56 -6.45 8.61
CA SER A 192 5.47 -7.48 7.58
C SER A 192 5.53 -6.87 6.17
N MET A 193 4.91 -5.71 5.99
CA MET A 193 5.00 -4.95 4.75
C MET A 193 6.43 -4.43 4.49
N ILE A 194 7.12 -3.92 5.51
CA ILE A 194 8.54 -3.51 5.40
C ILE A 194 9.41 -4.70 5.02
N ASN A 195 9.22 -5.86 5.65
CA ASN A 195 9.94 -7.10 5.29
C ASN A 195 9.73 -7.47 3.82
N ALA A 196 8.48 -7.41 3.34
CA ALA A 196 8.15 -7.69 1.95
C ALA A 196 8.91 -6.75 1.01
N GLN A 197 8.86 -5.44 1.27
CA GLN A 197 9.53 -4.45 0.43
C GLN A 197 11.05 -4.58 0.47
N TYR A 198 11.64 -4.88 1.64
CA TYR A 198 13.07 -5.18 1.74
C TYR A 198 13.45 -6.42 0.93
N THR A 199 12.65 -7.48 1.01
CA THR A 199 12.86 -8.72 0.24
C THR A 199 12.83 -8.47 -1.26
N ILE A 200 11.88 -7.65 -1.74
CA ILE A 200 11.80 -7.24 -3.16
C ILE A 200 13.05 -6.46 -3.55
N LEU A 201 13.44 -5.46 -2.75
CA LEU A 201 14.59 -4.60 -3.01
C LEU A 201 15.87 -5.43 -3.21
N ARG A 202 16.08 -6.44 -2.36
CA ARG A 202 17.24 -7.33 -2.41
C ARG A 202 17.25 -8.25 -3.63
N LYS A 203 16.08 -8.65 -4.14
CA LYS A 203 15.98 -9.46 -5.36
C LYS A 203 16.33 -8.67 -6.62
N GLN A 204 16.16 -7.35 -6.61
CA GLN A 204 16.53 -6.46 -7.73
C GLN A 204 18.04 -6.16 -7.83
N GLU A 205 18.84 -6.60 -6.85
CA GLU A 205 20.31 -6.43 -6.83
C GLU A 205 21.09 -7.59 -7.49
N VAL A 206 20.39 -8.64 -7.90
CA VAL A 206 20.94 -9.88 -8.49
C VAL A 206 20.70 -9.88 -10.00
#